data_AF-A0A958HMT3-F1
#
_entry.id   AF-A0A958HMT3-F1
#
_cell.length_a   1.000
_cell.length_b   1.000
_cell.length_c   1.000
_cell.angle_alpha   90.00
_cell.angle_beta   90.00
_cell.angle_gamma   90.00
#
_symmetry.space_group_name_H-M   'P 1'
#
loop_
_entity.id
_entity.type
_entity.pdbx_description
1 polymer ?
#
loop_
_entity_poly.entity_id
_entity_poly.type
_entity_poly.pdbx_seq_one_letter_code
_entity_poly.pdbx_strand_id
1 'polypeptide(L)'
;MVRVKLAYGRSGLDVDLPDWTDVITPRFVAGLPDEQAALLTALRAPIASPPLADLVRPGDTVVIVHTDITRATPNDRILPPLLAELERAGVQRDHITLLNGLGTHRQQTEAELRA
;
A
#
# COMPACT_ATOMS: atom_id res chain seq x y z
N MET A 1 12.40 -21.59 29.60
CA MET A 1 11.56 -21.65 28.40
C MET A 1 11.50 -20.28 27.76
N VAL A 2 11.32 -20.22 26.44
CA VAL A 2 11.05 -18.97 25.71
C VAL A 2 9.59 -18.96 25.27
N ARG A 3 8.84 -17.90 25.59
CA ARG A 3 7.45 -17.73 25.14
C ARG A 3 7.41 -16.88 23.88
N VAL A 4 6.77 -17.38 22.83
CA VAL A 4 6.67 -16.71 21.52
C VAL A 4 5.20 -16.62 21.10
N LYS A 5 4.81 -15.47 20.52
CA LYS A 5 3.48 -15.29 19.92
C LYS A 5 3.56 -15.44 18.41
N LEU A 6 2.93 -16.49 17.87
CA LEU A 6 2.84 -16.76 16.44
C LEU A 6 1.66 -16.00 15.81
N ALA A 7 1.86 -15.50 14.59
CA ALA A 7 0.81 -14.91 13.76
C ALA A 7 -0.13 -16.00 13.24
N TYR A 8 -1.12 -16.38 14.05
CA TYR A 8 -2.09 -17.43 13.75
C TYR A 8 -3.52 -16.93 14.01
N GLY A 9 -4.38 -17.02 12.99
CA GLY A 9 -5.74 -16.49 13.06
C GLY A 9 -5.76 -14.98 13.31
N ARG A 10 -6.76 -14.50 14.06
CA ARG A 10 -6.92 -13.07 14.40
C ARG A 10 -6.29 -12.67 15.74
N SER A 11 -6.17 -13.61 16.68
CA SER A 11 -5.69 -13.34 18.04
C SER A 11 -4.20 -13.66 18.25
N GLY A 12 -3.61 -14.44 17.34
CA GLY A 12 -2.31 -15.08 17.55
C GLY A 12 -2.40 -16.34 18.41
N LEU A 13 -1.29 -17.06 18.48
CA LEU A 13 -1.11 -18.26 19.31
C LEU A 13 0.16 -18.11 20.14
N ASP A 14 0.03 -18.16 21.46
CA ASP A 14 1.19 -18.21 22.35
C ASP A 14 1.70 -19.66 22.44
N VAL A 15 3.01 -19.83 22.30
CA VAL A 15 3.70 -21.12 22.44
C VAL A 15 4.88 -21.00 23.39
N ASP A 16 5.10 -22.04 24.18
CA ASP A 16 6.28 -22.17 25.05
C ASP A 16 7.28 -23.12 24.39
N LEU A 17 8.50 -22.63 24.20
CA LEU A 17 9.58 -23.34 23.51
C LEU A 17 10.74 -23.63 24.48
N PRO A 18 11.54 -24.68 24.23
CA PRO A 18 12.76 -24.95 24.99
C PRO A 18 13.75 -23.78 24.92
N ASP A 19 14.55 -23.60 25.96
CA ASP A 19 15.52 -22.49 26.07
C ASP A 19 16.62 -22.48 25.01
N TRP A 20 16.89 -23.62 24.38
CA TRP A 20 17.87 -23.74 23.31
C TRP A 20 17.34 -23.29 21.94
N THR A 21 16.10 -22.80 21.87
CA THR A 21 15.46 -22.43 20.59
C THR A 21 15.90 -21.03 20.15
N ASP A 22 16.48 -20.94 18.95
CA ASP A 22 16.74 -19.66 18.30
C ASP A 22 15.45 -19.05 17.73
N VAL A 23 15.16 -17.81 18.11
CA VAL A 23 13.99 -17.05 17.63
C VAL A 23 14.47 -15.92 16.72
N ILE A 24 14.16 -16.01 15.43
CA ILE A 24 14.52 -15.00 14.43
C ILE A 24 13.33 -14.06 14.21
N THR A 25 13.51 -12.77 14.51
CA THR A 25 12.48 -11.75 14.32
C THR A 25 12.94 -10.65 13.37
N PRO A 26 12.03 -10.05 12.60
CA PRO A 26 12.39 -8.86 11.81
C PRO A 26 12.78 -7.71 12.74
N ARG A 27 13.59 -6.79 12.23
CA ARG A 27 13.78 -5.48 12.86
C ARG A 27 12.54 -4.63 12.56
N PHE A 28 11.69 -4.46 13.56
CA PHE A 28 10.57 -3.54 13.45
C PHE A 28 11.09 -2.10 13.42
N VAL A 29 10.60 -1.33 12.46
CA VAL A 29 10.85 0.12 12.35
C VAL A 29 9.56 0.85 12.65
N ALA A 30 9.68 2.01 13.30
CA ALA A 30 8.53 2.87 13.52
C ALA A 30 7.98 3.35 12.17
N GLY A 31 6.65 3.42 12.08
CA GLY A 31 5.98 4.08 10.96
C GLY A 31 6.37 5.56 10.90
N LEU A 32 6.16 6.17 9.74
CA LEU A 32 6.38 7.60 9.58
C LEU A 32 5.34 8.38 10.41
N PRO A 33 5.75 9.48 11.07
CA PRO A 33 4.84 10.26 11.91
C PRO A 33 3.74 10.95 11.11
N ASP A 34 4.00 11.28 9.84
CA ASP A 34 3.05 11.83 8.89
C ASP A 34 3.19 11.09 7.55
N GLU A 35 2.38 10.05 7.38
CA GLU A 35 2.35 9.22 6.17
C GLU A 35 1.92 10.04 4.95
N GLN A 36 0.99 10.98 5.12
CA GLN A 36 0.46 11.78 4.02
C GLN A 36 1.52 12.74 3.47
N ALA A 37 2.23 13.45 4.34
CA ALA A 37 3.33 14.33 3.93
C ALA A 37 4.46 13.55 3.24
N ALA A 38 4.76 12.34 3.73
CA ALA A 38 5.76 11.48 3.13
C ALA A 38 5.37 11.02 1.71
N LEU A 39 4.11 10.61 1.52
CA LEU A 39 3.58 10.23 0.20
C LEU A 39 3.62 11.42 -0.78
N LEU A 40 3.18 12.60 -0.36
CA LEU A 40 3.23 13.81 -1.20
C LEU A 40 4.68 14.18 -1.56
N THR A 41 5.61 14.05 -0.62
CA THR A 41 7.03 14.28 -0.87
C THR A 41 7.57 13.30 -1.91
N ALA A 42 7.24 12.01 -1.79
CA ALA A 42 7.67 10.99 -2.74
C ALA A 42 7.12 11.23 -4.16
N LEU A 43 5.88 11.69 -4.30
CA LEU A 43 5.27 12.01 -5.60
C LEU A 43 5.89 13.25 -6.27
N ARG A 44 6.34 14.22 -5.47
CA ARG A 44 6.87 15.51 -5.95
C ARG A 44 8.39 15.54 -6.07
N ALA A 45 9.10 14.68 -5.37
CA ALA A 45 10.55 14.53 -5.43
C ALA A 45 10.93 13.04 -5.57
N PRO A 46 10.59 12.40 -6.69
CA PRO A 46 10.80 10.97 -6.86
C PRO A 46 12.27 10.63 -7.14
N ILE A 47 12.61 9.36 -6.93
CA ILE A 47 13.95 8.84 -7.16
C ILE A 47 14.10 8.54 -8.66
N ALA A 48 15.06 9.22 -9.31
CA ALA A 48 15.47 8.97 -10.69
C ALA A 48 14.33 9.07 -11.74
N SER A 49 13.31 9.88 -11.50
CA SER A 49 12.27 10.22 -12.47
C SER A 49 11.84 11.69 -12.33
N PRO A 50 11.11 12.25 -13.30
CA PRO A 50 10.35 13.48 -13.09
C PRO A 50 9.24 13.28 -12.05
N PRO A 51 8.83 14.35 -11.34
CA PRO A 51 7.62 14.40 -10.52
C PRO A 51 6.39 13.91 -11.27
N LEU A 52 5.41 13.30 -10.56
CA LEU A 52 4.21 12.75 -11.21
C LEU A 52 3.45 13.79 -12.04
N ALA A 53 3.33 15.02 -11.53
CA ALA A 53 2.65 16.10 -12.22
C ALA A 53 3.30 16.49 -13.56
N ASP A 54 4.59 16.18 -13.75
CA ASP A 54 5.33 16.47 -14.97
C ASP A 54 5.24 15.32 -15.99
N LEU A 55 4.74 14.16 -15.58
CA LEU A 55 4.59 12.96 -16.41
C LEU A 55 3.23 12.89 -17.12
N VAL A 56 2.27 13.71 -16.71
CA VAL A 56 0.90 13.73 -17.24
C VAL A 56 0.54 15.12 -17.73
N ARG A 57 -0.47 15.19 -18.60
CA ARG A 57 -1.00 16.44 -19.16
C ARG A 57 -2.53 16.45 -19.06
N PRO A 58 -3.16 17.65 -19.08
CA PRO A 58 -4.60 17.74 -19.18
C PRO A 58 -5.13 16.96 -20.39
N GLY A 59 -6.13 16.11 -20.15
CA GLY A 59 -6.74 15.24 -21.17
C GLY A 59 -6.15 13.84 -21.29
N ASP A 60 -5.02 13.54 -20.63
CA ASP A 60 -4.48 12.18 -20.60
C ASP A 60 -5.47 11.20 -19.93
N THR A 61 -5.42 9.94 -20.36
CA THR A 61 -6.10 8.82 -19.69
C THR A 61 -5.08 8.04 -18.88
N VAL A 62 -5.35 7.85 -17.59
CA VAL A 62 -4.41 7.25 -16.63
C VAL A 62 -5.00 5.97 -16.07
N VAL A 63 -4.19 4.91 -16.03
CA VAL A 63 -4.52 3.67 -15.32
C VAL A 63 -3.60 3.54 -14.11
N ILE A 64 -4.18 3.38 -12.93
CA ILE A 64 -3.46 3.13 -11.68
C ILE A 64 -3.65 1.66 -11.33
N VAL A 65 -2.57 0.89 -11.39
CA VAL A 65 -2.60 -0.50 -10.92
C VAL A 65 -2.39 -0.51 -9.41
N HIS A 66 -3.36 -1.04 -8.66
CA HIS A 66 -3.25 -1.21 -7.21
C HIS A 66 -3.29 -2.69 -6.82
N THR A 67 -2.87 -2.98 -5.59
CA THR A 67 -2.83 -4.36 -5.08
C THR A 67 -4.21 -4.83 -4.60
N ASP A 68 -4.42 -6.14 -4.57
CA ASP A 68 -5.63 -6.76 -4.06
C ASP A 68 -5.62 -6.93 -2.52
N ILE A 69 -6.73 -7.42 -1.94
CA ILE A 69 -6.88 -7.63 -0.47
C ILE A 69 -5.87 -8.61 0.12
N THR A 70 -5.17 -9.41 -0.70
CA THR A 70 -4.15 -10.35 -0.20
C THR A 70 -2.85 -9.65 0.17
N ARG A 71 -2.71 -8.36 -0.15
CA ARG A 71 -1.57 -7.52 0.22
C ARG A 71 -1.96 -6.56 1.35
N ALA A 72 -1.08 -6.45 2.34
CA ALA A 72 -1.21 -5.48 3.43
C ALA A 72 -0.81 -4.05 2.99
N THR A 73 -1.02 -3.70 1.71
CA THR A 73 -0.72 -2.37 1.18
C THR A 73 -1.83 -1.42 1.62
N PRO A 74 -1.51 -0.27 2.25
CA PRO A 74 -2.50 0.69 2.72
C PRO A 74 -3.05 1.53 1.55
N ASN A 75 -3.84 0.90 0.66
CA ASN A 75 -4.41 1.53 -0.52
C ASN A 75 -5.30 2.74 -0.16
N ASP A 76 -6.01 2.66 0.97
CA ASP A 76 -6.82 3.73 1.58
C ASP A 76 -5.99 4.99 1.90
N ARG A 77 -4.69 4.84 2.15
CA ARG A 77 -3.77 5.95 2.46
C ARG A 77 -2.97 6.41 1.24
N ILE A 78 -2.67 5.50 0.32
CA ILE A 78 -1.83 5.77 -0.87
C ILE A 78 -2.64 6.38 -2.03
N LEU A 79 -3.83 5.83 -2.31
CA LEU A 79 -4.61 6.25 -3.48
C LEU A 79 -5.10 7.71 -3.38
N PRO A 80 -5.58 8.22 -2.23
CA PRO A 80 -6.06 9.59 -2.16
C PRO A 80 -5.01 10.67 -2.52
N PRO A 81 -3.77 10.69 -1.98
CA PRO A 81 -2.78 11.68 -2.38
C PRO A 81 -2.32 11.48 -3.83
N LEU A 82 -2.29 10.25 -4.33
CA LEU A 82 -1.96 9.97 -5.74
C LEU A 82 -3.00 10.56 -6.70
N LEU A 83 -4.28 10.33 -6.43
CA LEU A 83 -5.40 10.88 -7.20
C LEU A 83 -5.42 12.41 -7.14
N ALA A 84 -5.18 12.99 -5.96
CA ALA A 84 -5.12 14.45 -5.79
C ALA A 84 -3.99 15.09 -6.60
N GLU A 85 -2.81 14.46 -6.69
CA GLU A 85 -1.70 14.97 -7.50
C GLU A 85 -1.99 14.89 -9.01
N LEU A 86 -2.68 13.84 -9.47
CA LEU A 86 -3.13 13.72 -10.87
C LEU A 86 -4.18 14.78 -11.24
N GLU A 87 -5.17 14.98 -10.36
CA GLU A 87 -6.17 16.04 -10.51
C GLU A 87 -5.53 17.43 -10.54
N ARG A 88 -4.55 17.67 -9.67
CA ARG A 88 -3.77 18.93 -9.65
C ARG A 88 -3.01 19.17 -10.96
N ALA A 89 -2.58 18.10 -11.64
CA ALA A 89 -1.92 18.16 -12.94
C ALA A 89 -2.91 18.25 -14.13
N GLY A 90 -4.21 18.26 -13.86
CA GLY A 90 -5.28 18.46 -14.86
C GLY A 90 -5.87 17.19 -15.45
N VAL A 91 -5.56 16.01 -14.89
CA VAL A 91 -6.22 14.75 -15.28
C VAL A 91 -7.60 14.70 -14.64
N GLN A 92 -8.65 14.54 -15.46
CA GLN A 92 -10.02 14.47 -14.96
C GLN A 92 -10.30 13.10 -14.34
N ARG A 93 -11.15 13.03 -13.30
CA ARG A 93 -11.42 11.79 -12.56
C ARG A 93 -11.99 10.67 -13.45
N ASP A 94 -12.84 11.02 -14.39
CA ASP A 94 -13.43 10.10 -15.36
C ASP A 94 -12.41 9.54 -16.36
N HIS A 95 -11.24 10.17 -16.48
CA HIS A 95 -10.10 9.66 -17.24
C HIS A 95 -9.16 8.78 -16.41
N ILE A 96 -9.45 8.55 -15.12
CA ILE A 96 -8.63 7.71 -14.24
C ILE A 96 -9.34 6.37 -14.02
N THR A 97 -8.67 5.28 -14.39
CA THR A 97 -9.12 3.91 -14.09
C THR A 97 -8.27 3.30 -12.99
N LEU A 98 -8.91 2.80 -11.94
CA LEU A 98 -8.26 1.96 -10.93
C LEU A 98 -8.32 0.50 -11.40
N LEU A 99 -7.17 -0.10 -11.67
CA LEU A 99 -7.06 -1.50 -12.06
C LEU A 99 -6.55 -2.33 -10.88
N ASN A 100 -7.40 -3.24 -10.42
CA ASN A 100 -7.02 -4.18 -9.38
C ASN A 100 -6.08 -5.27 -9.92
N GLY A 101 -4.84 -5.28 -9.45
CA GLY A 101 -3.77 -6.17 -9.88
C GLY A 101 -3.84 -7.56 -9.24
N LEU A 102 -4.80 -8.38 -9.69
CA LEU A 102 -5.07 -9.72 -9.13
C LEU A 102 -3.98 -10.78 -9.39
N GLY A 103 -3.21 -10.65 -10.47
CA GLY A 103 -2.35 -11.74 -10.93
C GLY A 103 -3.16 -13.00 -11.23
N THR A 104 -2.86 -14.11 -10.51
CA THR A 104 -3.59 -15.38 -10.63
C THR A 104 -4.70 -15.54 -9.58
N HIS A 105 -4.94 -14.53 -8.74
CA HIS A 105 -5.96 -14.60 -7.70
C HIS A 105 -7.37 -14.47 -8.30
N ARG A 106 -8.37 -14.90 -7.52
CA ARG A 106 -9.78 -14.69 -7.86
C ARG A 106 -10.12 -13.20 -7.88
N GLN A 107 -11.21 -12.85 -8.57
CA GLN A 107 -11.79 -11.52 -8.46
C GLN A 107 -12.15 -11.19 -7.01
N GLN A 108 -11.90 -9.94 -6.63
CA GLN A 108 -12.34 -9.39 -5.36
C GLN A 108 -13.83 -9.08 -5.40
N THR A 109 -14.48 -9.28 -4.26
CA THR A 109 -15.84 -8.83 -4.03
C THR A 109 -15.88 -7.32 -3.84
N GLU A 110 -17.03 -6.70 -4.10
CA GLU A 110 -17.28 -5.29 -3.79
C GLU A 110 -16.97 -4.94 -2.33
N ALA A 111 -17.27 -5.84 -1.39
CA ALA A 111 -16.97 -5.63 0.02
C ALA A 111 -15.46 -5.55 0.28
N GLU A 112 -14.66 -6.39 -0.40
CA GLU A 112 -13.20 -6.35 -0.28
C GLU A 112 -12.57 -5.13 -0.97
N LEU A 113 -13.23 -4.56 -1.99
CA LEU A 113 -12.78 -3.33 -2.64
C LEU A 113 -13.13 -2.07 -1.83
N ARG A 114 -14.11 -2.16 -0.94
CA ARG A 114 -14.59 -1.06 -0.08
C ARG A 114 -14.07 -1.11 1.36
N ALA A 115 -13.38 -2.20 1.71
CA ALA A 115 -12.75 -2.39 3.01
C ALA A 115 -11.57 -1.44 3.20
#